data_AF-A0A0E0MBE0-F1
#
_entry.id   AF-A0A0E0MBE0-F1
#
_cell.length_a   1.000
_cell.length_b   1.000
_cell.length_c   1.000
_cell.angle_alpha   90.00
_cell.angle_beta   90.00
_cell.angle_gamma   90.00
#
_symmetry.space_group_name_H-M   'P 1'
#
loop_
_entity.id
_entity.type
_entity.pdbx_description
1 polymer ?
#
loop_
_entity_poly.entity_id
_entity_poly.type
_entity_poly.pdbx_seq_one_letter_code
_entity_poly.pdbx_strand_id
1 'polypeptide(L)'
;MKHQVVGGASAPARPTRASRAAAPPPPPGKTRPAAAGRPATTKVSGNSKDESESEALSLRREVDRLRRRNEELEQQLALAHRTVAQLRQQVAADNNSHAPAPPPPPLPTATRISIPVPPPPPPPPPPNSNSKSTRRIPPSQQGPSKATSLINMYNSLNNTAASGIVGELQNRSTHLLAIKADVAAKAGLINHLIAKIQQATFADVEQVLAFVDWLDQQLSTLSDEIAVLKHFSWPERKADTLREAAFEYRHLNSLLKQISNSSNDGTDLASCEATLTKTSALQHKLEKSMSRLVNLRSSAMPSYKELRIPTDWMLDSGIASKMRLASLKLAKVYMKRAVKELDRETGGEALLAQTVHFAYRVHQFAGGFDCEAMRLFECLTQRAHSASSP
;
A
#
# COMPACT_ATOMS: atom_id res chain seq x y z
N MET A 1 1.03 -21.94 71.01
CA MET A 1 1.32 -23.16 70.23
C MET A 1 2.27 -22.75 69.12
N LYS A 2 3.59 -22.93 69.30
CA LYS A 2 4.39 -24.13 68.98
C LYS A 2 4.81 -24.20 67.50
N HIS A 3 6.12 -23.93 67.32
CA HIS A 3 7.09 -24.43 66.31
C HIS A 3 7.00 -23.91 64.85
N GLN A 4 8.04 -23.33 64.22
CA GLN A 4 9.44 -23.83 63.98
C GLN A 4 9.38 -24.99 62.94
N VAL A 5 10.17 -25.16 61.87
CA VAL A 5 11.40 -24.54 61.31
C VAL A 5 11.78 -25.35 60.05
N VAL A 6 12.53 -24.72 59.14
CA VAL A 6 13.67 -25.23 58.31
C VAL A 6 13.56 -26.57 57.55
N GLY A 7 13.97 -26.49 56.29
CA GLY A 7 15.12 -27.28 55.83
C GLY A 7 14.88 -28.25 54.68
N GLY A 8 15.78 -28.23 53.69
CA GLY A 8 15.96 -29.35 52.78
C GLY A 8 16.45 -28.97 51.39
N ALA A 9 17.76 -28.75 51.26
CA ALA A 9 18.45 -28.81 49.98
C ALA A 9 18.55 -30.27 49.50
N SER A 10 18.39 -30.52 48.20
CA SER A 10 18.99 -31.68 47.54
C SER A 10 19.19 -31.42 46.04
N ALA A 11 20.44 -31.57 45.59
CA ALA A 11 20.83 -31.86 44.20
C ALA A 11 20.38 -33.31 43.83
N PRO A 12 20.57 -33.88 42.61
CA PRO A 12 21.70 -33.81 41.66
C PRO A 12 21.21 -33.56 40.20
N ALA A 13 21.95 -33.55 39.08
CA ALA A 13 23.09 -34.34 38.66
C ALA A 13 23.77 -33.69 37.43
N ARG A 14 25.09 -33.86 37.37
CA ARG A 14 25.91 -33.76 36.15
C ARG A 14 25.82 -35.09 35.39
N PRO A 15 26.05 -35.11 34.06
CA PRO A 15 27.16 -35.93 33.61
C PRO A 15 28.02 -35.26 32.54
N THR A 16 29.06 -36.00 32.17
CA THR A 16 30.39 -35.63 31.78
C THR A 16 30.67 -35.67 30.27
N ARG A 17 31.55 -34.76 29.87
CA ARG A 17 32.55 -34.76 28.77
C ARG A 17 32.97 -36.12 28.17
N ALA A 18 32.95 -36.20 26.83
CA ALA A 18 33.91 -36.84 25.89
C ALA A 18 33.26 -36.79 24.46
N SER A 19 33.88 -36.69 23.29
CA SER A 19 35.26 -36.59 22.81
C SER A 19 35.22 -36.13 21.34
N ARG A 20 36.15 -35.24 20.98
CA ARG A 20 36.93 -35.11 19.73
C ARG A 20 36.55 -36.03 18.54
N ALA A 21 36.21 -35.42 17.40
CA ALA A 21 36.35 -36.02 16.06
C ALA A 21 37.11 -35.06 15.14
N ALA A 22 38.21 -35.56 14.58
CA ALA A 22 39.15 -34.88 13.71
C ALA A 22 38.76 -35.11 12.24
N ALA A 23 38.96 -34.10 11.38
CA ALA A 23 38.86 -34.23 9.93
C ALA A 23 40.23 -34.66 9.33
N PRO A 24 40.25 -35.44 8.24
CA PRO A 24 41.46 -36.07 7.70
C PRO A 24 42.31 -35.15 6.79
N PRO A 25 43.63 -35.42 6.65
CA PRO A 25 44.56 -34.64 5.83
C PRO A 25 44.62 -35.11 4.35
N PRO A 26 45.04 -34.24 3.40
CA PRO A 26 45.33 -34.65 2.03
C PRO A 26 46.78 -35.19 1.86
N PRO A 27 47.03 -36.11 0.90
CA PRO A 27 48.32 -36.80 0.73
C PRO A 27 49.36 -36.04 -0.14
N PRO A 28 50.65 -36.49 -0.18
CA PRO A 28 51.79 -35.63 -0.49
C PRO A 28 52.37 -35.76 -1.91
N GLY A 29 52.86 -34.63 -2.42
CA GLY A 29 54.20 -34.45 -2.98
C GLY A 29 54.51 -34.88 -4.43
N LYS A 30 54.98 -33.91 -5.24
CA LYS A 30 56.20 -34.05 -6.06
C LYS A 30 56.75 -32.71 -6.57
N THR A 31 57.92 -32.37 -6.04
CA THR A 31 59.13 -31.77 -6.67
C THR A 31 59.17 -30.32 -7.20
N ARG A 32 60.15 -29.60 -6.60
CA ARG A 32 60.80 -28.30 -6.90
C ARG A 32 61.55 -28.29 -8.26
N PRO A 33 62.06 -27.14 -8.79
CA PRO A 33 63.20 -26.36 -8.24
C PRO A 33 62.93 -24.83 -8.14
N ALA A 34 63.35 -24.11 -7.08
CA ALA A 34 64.63 -23.41 -6.85
C ALA A 34 64.85 -22.24 -7.85
N ALA A 35 65.24 -21.01 -7.51
CA ALA A 35 65.80 -20.37 -6.31
C ALA A 35 65.78 -18.83 -6.47
N ALA A 36 66.33 -18.13 -5.46
CA ALA A 36 66.62 -16.69 -5.31
C ALA A 36 65.44 -15.84 -4.82
N GLY A 37 65.49 -15.13 -3.69
CA GLY A 37 66.50 -14.88 -2.68
C GLY A 37 65.92 -13.79 -1.78
N ARG A 38 65.97 -13.94 -0.46
CA ARG A 38 65.59 -12.88 0.49
C ARG A 38 66.75 -12.69 1.47
N PRO A 39 67.25 -11.47 1.69
CA PRO A 39 67.99 -11.17 2.89
C PRO A 39 66.99 -10.89 4.01
N ALA A 40 67.27 -11.46 5.19
CA ALA A 40 66.61 -11.11 6.43
C ALA A 40 67.03 -9.70 6.85
N THR A 41 66.07 -8.85 7.22
CA THR A 41 66.31 -7.66 8.04
C THR A 41 65.19 -7.54 9.08
N THR A 42 65.61 -7.76 10.33
CA THR A 42 65.36 -6.91 11.50
C THR A 42 64.03 -6.17 11.62
N LYS A 43 63.30 -6.47 12.72
CA LYS A 43 62.31 -5.56 13.32
C LYS A 43 62.90 -4.16 13.49
N VAL A 44 62.27 -3.17 12.85
CA VAL A 44 62.29 -1.77 13.30
C VAL A 44 60.84 -1.35 13.54
N SER A 45 60.57 -1.02 14.80
CA SER A 45 59.35 -0.42 15.28
C SER A 45 59.34 1.06 14.87
N GLY A 46 58.44 1.43 13.95
CA GLY A 46 58.17 2.82 13.58
C GLY A 46 57.80 2.96 12.11
N ASN A 47 56.54 2.67 11.72
CA ASN A 47 56.06 2.95 10.36
C ASN A 47 54.54 3.19 10.23
N SER A 48 53.76 3.25 11.32
CA SER A 48 52.29 3.39 11.22
C SER A 48 51.83 4.80 10.84
N LYS A 49 52.67 5.82 11.04
CA LYS A 49 52.32 7.22 10.78
C LYS A 49 52.51 7.60 9.31
N ASP A 50 53.62 7.17 8.70
CA ASP A 50 53.93 7.47 7.29
C ASP A 50 53.03 6.70 6.32
N GLU A 51 52.62 5.47 6.66
CA GLU A 51 51.64 4.71 5.85
C GLU A 51 50.25 5.36 5.92
N SER A 52 49.85 5.86 7.09
CA SER A 52 48.57 6.57 7.26
C SER A 52 48.55 7.89 6.49
N GLU A 53 49.67 8.63 6.45
CA GLU A 53 49.79 9.87 5.68
C GLU A 53 49.80 9.59 4.16
N SER A 54 50.44 8.51 3.72
CA SER A 54 50.41 8.06 2.32
C SER A 54 49.01 7.66 1.86
N GLU A 55 48.25 6.94 2.70
CA GLU A 55 46.86 6.56 2.43
C GLU A 55 45.96 7.80 2.39
N ALA A 56 46.13 8.74 3.32
CA ALA A 56 45.39 10.00 3.33
C ALA A 56 45.65 10.84 2.06
N LEU A 57 46.88 10.86 1.56
CA LEU A 57 47.22 11.53 0.29
C LEU A 57 46.62 10.81 -0.92
N SER A 58 46.58 9.48 -0.90
CA SER A 58 45.92 8.67 -1.93
C SER A 58 44.41 8.95 -2.00
N LEU A 59 43.74 8.97 -0.84
CA LEU A 59 42.32 9.29 -0.74
C LEU A 59 42.00 10.72 -1.18
N ARG A 60 42.86 11.70 -0.83
CA ARG A 60 42.69 13.09 -1.30
C ARG A 60 42.76 13.19 -2.83
N ARG A 61 43.73 12.52 -3.46
CA ARG A 61 43.83 12.46 -4.93
C ARG A 61 42.60 11.80 -5.55
N GLU A 62 42.05 10.78 -4.91
CA GLU A 62 40.84 10.12 -5.39
C GLU A 62 39.61 11.02 -5.29
N VAL A 63 39.44 11.73 -4.17
CA VAL A 63 38.37 12.72 -4.01
C VAL A 63 38.47 13.82 -5.06
N ASP A 64 39.66 14.31 -5.37
CA ASP A 64 39.86 15.33 -6.41
C ASP A 64 39.62 14.79 -7.83
N ARG A 65 39.87 13.49 -8.05
CA ARG A 65 39.49 12.81 -9.30
C ARG A 65 37.97 12.72 -9.44
N LEU A 66 37.28 12.31 -8.37
CA LEU A 66 35.82 12.16 -8.34
C LEU A 66 35.11 13.51 -8.47
N ARG A 67 35.63 14.57 -7.84
CA ARG A 67 35.11 15.94 -8.00
C ARG A 67 35.17 16.41 -9.45
N ARG A 68 36.31 16.24 -10.12
CA ARG A 68 36.44 16.57 -11.55
C ARG A 68 35.48 15.78 -12.42
N ARG A 69 35.27 14.50 -12.12
CA ARG A 69 34.29 13.68 -12.85
C ARG A 69 32.85 14.14 -12.62
N ASN A 70 32.51 14.54 -11.39
CA ASN A 70 31.19 15.11 -11.10
C ASN A 70 30.98 16.44 -11.83
N GLU A 71 31.96 17.34 -11.85
CA GLU A 71 31.89 18.59 -12.59
C GLU A 71 31.68 18.34 -14.10
N GLU A 72 32.36 17.34 -14.67
CA GLU A 72 32.18 16.95 -16.07
C GLU A 72 30.77 16.42 -16.34
N LEU A 73 30.23 15.58 -15.44
CA LEU A 73 28.86 15.07 -15.55
C LEU A 73 27.81 16.20 -15.42
N GLU A 74 28.03 17.16 -14.53
CA GLU A 74 27.16 18.34 -14.40
C GLU A 74 27.17 19.19 -15.68
N GLN A 75 28.33 19.35 -16.32
CA GLN A 75 28.44 20.02 -17.61
C GLN A 75 27.70 19.26 -18.72
N GLN A 76 27.83 17.93 -18.77
CA GLN A 76 27.10 17.09 -19.72
C GLN A 76 25.58 17.19 -19.51
N LEU A 77 25.12 17.20 -18.26
CA LEU A 77 23.71 17.38 -17.93
C LEU A 77 23.19 18.76 -18.36
N ALA A 78 23.98 19.82 -18.14
CA ALA A 78 23.62 21.17 -18.57
C ALA A 78 23.50 21.27 -20.09
N LEU A 79 24.40 20.62 -20.84
CA LEU A 79 24.31 20.53 -22.30
C LEU A 79 23.06 19.76 -22.73
N ALA A 80 22.79 18.60 -22.13
CA ALA A 80 21.59 17.82 -22.44
C ALA A 80 20.30 18.62 -22.19
N HIS A 81 20.23 19.37 -21.07
CA HIS A 81 19.10 20.25 -20.78
C HIS A 81 18.93 21.36 -21.83
N ARG A 82 20.02 21.97 -22.31
CA ARG A 82 19.96 22.96 -23.40
C ARG A 82 19.45 22.33 -24.70
N THR A 83 19.94 21.15 -25.06
CA THR A 83 19.49 20.42 -26.26
C THR A 83 18.00 20.10 -26.17
N VAL A 84 17.52 19.63 -25.02
CA VAL A 84 16.08 19.35 -24.81
C VAL A 84 15.26 20.64 -24.90
N ALA A 85 15.74 21.76 -24.35
CA ALA A 85 15.06 23.05 -24.45
C ALA A 85 14.99 23.54 -25.92
N GLN A 86 16.06 23.38 -26.69
CA GLN A 86 16.09 23.69 -28.13
C GLN A 86 15.11 22.82 -28.92
N LEU A 87 15.10 21.50 -28.69
CA LEU A 87 14.15 20.59 -29.34
C LEU A 87 12.70 20.95 -29.00
N ARG A 88 12.41 21.35 -27.76
CA ARG A 88 11.07 21.84 -27.37
C ARG A 88 10.69 23.13 -28.11
N GLN A 89 11.64 24.05 -28.30
CA GLN A 89 11.39 25.28 -29.04
C GLN A 89 11.22 25.03 -30.54
N GLN A 90 11.96 24.08 -31.11
CA GLN A 90 11.81 23.61 -32.49
C GLN A 90 10.41 23.03 -32.72
N VAL A 91 9.96 22.12 -31.84
CA VAL A 91 8.60 21.53 -31.90
C VAL A 91 7.52 22.59 -31.72
N ALA A 92 7.75 23.62 -30.89
CA ALA A 92 6.82 24.74 -30.76
C ALA A 92 6.77 25.62 -32.02
N ALA A 93 7.89 25.81 -32.73
CA ALA A 93 7.96 26.55 -33.98
C ALA A 93 7.34 25.78 -35.16
N ASP A 94 7.54 24.46 -35.22
CA ASP A 94 6.94 23.59 -36.24
C ASP A 94 5.41 23.53 -36.06
N ASN A 95 4.92 23.50 -34.80
CA ASN A 95 3.48 23.60 -34.51
C ASN A 95 2.86 24.96 -34.85
N ASN A 96 3.65 26.04 -34.91
CA ASN A 96 3.17 27.36 -35.31
C ASN A 96 3.10 27.55 -36.83
N SER A 97 3.64 26.60 -37.60
CA SER A 97 3.56 26.55 -39.07
C SER A 97 2.33 25.79 -39.59
N HIS A 98 1.50 25.26 -38.68
CA HIS A 98 0.24 24.57 -38.98
C HIS A 98 -0.88 25.00 -38.01
N ALA A 99 -1.11 26.31 -37.90
CA ALA A 99 -2.30 26.82 -37.24
C ALA A 99 -3.55 26.57 -38.11
N PRO A 100 -4.63 25.95 -37.60
CA PRO A 100 -5.92 25.97 -38.27
C PRO A 100 -6.46 27.41 -38.22
N ALA A 101 -7.06 27.86 -39.33
CA ALA A 101 -7.64 29.20 -39.46
C ALA A 101 -8.60 29.54 -38.30
N PRO A 102 -8.65 30.81 -37.84
CA PRO A 102 -9.65 31.24 -36.87
C PRO A 102 -11.06 31.11 -37.48
N PRO A 103 -12.09 30.79 -36.68
CA PRO A 103 -13.45 30.69 -37.20
C PRO A 103 -13.94 32.06 -37.70
N PRO A 104 -14.77 32.12 -38.75
CA PRO A 104 -15.28 33.38 -39.29
C PRO A 104 -16.31 34.02 -38.33
N PRO A 105 -16.52 35.36 -38.42
CA PRO A 105 -17.42 36.09 -37.53
C PRO A 105 -18.90 35.78 -37.84
N PRO A 106 -19.83 35.93 -36.87
CA PRO A 106 -21.24 35.61 -37.08
C PRO A 106 -21.95 36.73 -37.85
N LEU A 107 -22.79 36.35 -38.83
CA LEU A 107 -23.77 37.22 -39.48
C LEU A 107 -25.21 36.81 -39.11
N PRO A 108 -26.19 37.73 -39.26
CA PRO A 108 -27.33 37.86 -38.35
C PRO A 108 -28.49 36.89 -38.61
N THR A 109 -29.22 36.66 -37.53
CA THR A 109 -30.48 35.92 -37.36
C THR A 109 -31.54 36.18 -38.43
N ALA A 110 -32.16 35.11 -38.94
CA ALA A 110 -33.62 35.03 -39.17
C ALA A 110 -34.11 33.60 -39.48
N THR A 111 -34.96 33.08 -38.57
CA THR A 111 -36.18 32.26 -38.80
C THR A 111 -36.09 30.75 -39.10
N ARG A 112 -36.35 29.98 -38.02
CA ARG A 112 -37.25 28.80 -37.84
C ARG A 112 -37.15 27.61 -38.80
N ILE A 113 -36.92 26.42 -38.23
CA ILE A 113 -37.94 25.38 -37.98
C ILE A 113 -37.44 24.49 -36.84
N SER A 114 -38.23 24.42 -35.75
CA SER A 114 -37.97 23.65 -34.53
C SER A 114 -38.61 22.26 -34.64
N ILE A 115 -37.79 21.21 -34.57
CA ILE A 115 -38.23 19.81 -34.36
C ILE A 115 -38.12 19.52 -32.84
N PRO A 116 -39.14 18.90 -32.20
CA PRO A 116 -39.22 18.82 -30.74
C PRO A 116 -38.31 17.73 -30.15
N VAL A 117 -37.66 18.09 -29.04
CA VAL A 117 -36.91 17.18 -28.14
C VAL A 117 -37.90 16.38 -27.27
N PRO A 118 -37.69 15.07 -27.02
CA PRO A 118 -38.53 14.30 -26.11
C PRO A 118 -38.33 14.72 -24.64
N PRO A 119 -39.38 14.74 -23.81
CA PRO A 119 -39.30 15.17 -22.41
C PRO A 119 -38.63 14.12 -21.50
N PRO A 120 -38.05 14.55 -20.35
CA PRO A 120 -37.47 13.66 -19.34
C PRO A 120 -38.56 12.87 -18.57
N PRO A 121 -38.20 11.72 -17.96
CA PRO A 121 -39.14 10.88 -17.21
C PRO A 121 -39.60 11.54 -15.88
N PRO A 122 -40.84 11.25 -15.43
CA PRO A 122 -41.43 11.86 -14.24
C PRO A 122 -40.92 11.24 -12.91
N PRO A 123 -40.92 12.03 -11.81
CA PRO A 123 -40.66 11.55 -10.45
C PRO A 123 -41.85 10.78 -9.82
N PRO A 124 -41.62 9.94 -8.80
CA PRO A 124 -42.66 9.13 -8.14
C PRO A 124 -43.60 9.96 -7.24
N PRO A 125 -44.86 9.53 -7.03
CA PRO A 125 -45.89 10.31 -6.34
C PRO A 125 -45.82 10.21 -4.80
N PRO A 126 -46.26 11.26 -4.06
CA PRO A 126 -46.42 11.25 -2.60
C PRO A 126 -47.75 10.62 -2.14
N PRO A 127 -47.85 10.17 -0.87
CA PRO A 127 -49.06 9.56 -0.33
C PRO A 127 -50.13 10.62 0.00
N ASN A 128 -51.30 10.50 -0.62
CA ASN A 128 -52.40 11.44 -0.41
C ASN A 128 -53.23 11.08 0.82
N SER A 129 -53.29 12.03 1.75
CA SER A 129 -54.30 12.11 2.79
C SER A 129 -55.62 12.68 2.25
N ASN A 130 -56.72 12.17 2.78
CA ASN A 130 -58.01 12.82 2.99
C ASN A 130 -58.93 13.09 1.78
N SER A 131 -59.95 12.25 1.65
CA SER A 131 -61.23 12.61 1.02
C SER A 131 -62.29 12.92 2.09
N LYS A 132 -62.73 14.17 2.16
CA LYS A 132 -64.04 14.56 2.70
C LYS A 132 -65.02 14.68 1.53
N SER A 133 -66.16 13.99 1.59
CA SER A 133 -67.39 14.48 0.97
C SER A 133 -68.60 14.08 1.79
N THR A 134 -69.40 15.08 2.09
CA THR A 134 -70.65 15.11 2.84
C THR A 134 -71.83 14.55 2.05
N ARG A 135 -72.65 13.69 2.68
CA ARG A 135 -74.12 13.76 2.61
C ARG A 135 -74.76 13.09 3.84
N ARG A 136 -75.93 13.60 4.22
CA ARG A 136 -76.55 13.65 5.56
C ARG A 136 -77.72 12.66 5.69
N ILE A 137 -78.02 12.25 6.95
CA ILE A 137 -79.31 11.76 7.56
C ILE A 137 -79.50 10.22 7.70
N PRO A 138 -80.13 9.65 8.78
CA PRO A 138 -80.62 10.16 10.09
C PRO A 138 -79.96 9.48 11.33
N PRO A 139 -80.29 9.87 12.58
CA PRO A 139 -79.76 9.23 13.78
C PRO A 139 -80.59 7.98 14.13
N SER A 140 -79.94 6.83 14.25
CA SER A 140 -80.50 5.68 14.95
C SER A 140 -79.52 5.22 16.00
N GLN A 141 -79.95 5.33 17.25
CA GLN A 141 -79.26 4.81 18.41
C GLN A 141 -79.10 3.29 18.25
N GLN A 142 -77.86 2.81 18.13
CA GLN A 142 -77.52 1.44 18.47
C GLN A 142 -76.24 1.47 19.30
N GLY A 143 -76.37 0.91 20.51
CA GLY A 143 -75.43 1.04 21.60
C GLY A 143 -74.04 0.47 21.31
N PRO A 144 -73.08 0.70 22.23
CA PRO A 144 -71.72 0.21 22.08
C PRO A 144 -71.77 -1.32 22.04
N SER A 145 -71.58 -1.92 20.87
CA SER A 145 -71.35 -3.35 20.75
C SER A 145 -70.12 -3.67 21.60
N LYS A 146 -70.31 -4.49 22.63
CA LYS A 146 -69.24 -4.95 23.54
C LYS A 146 -68.01 -5.45 22.76
N ALA A 147 -68.20 -5.97 21.54
CA ALA A 147 -67.14 -6.37 20.62
C ALA A 147 -66.19 -5.22 20.23
N THR A 148 -66.67 -4.02 19.90
CA THR A 148 -65.81 -2.89 19.48
C THR A 148 -64.99 -2.34 20.65
N SER A 149 -65.57 -2.29 21.85
CA SER A 149 -64.85 -1.90 23.07
C SER A 149 -63.80 -2.94 23.47
N LEU A 150 -64.08 -4.23 23.28
CA LEU A 150 -63.10 -5.30 23.53
C LEU A 150 -61.94 -5.30 22.54
N ILE A 151 -62.19 -5.02 21.25
CA ILE A 151 -61.12 -4.86 20.24
C ILE A 151 -60.26 -3.63 20.53
N ASN A 152 -60.85 -2.49 20.91
CA ASN A 152 -60.06 -1.31 21.29
C ASN A 152 -59.28 -1.52 22.59
N MET A 153 -59.84 -2.26 23.56
CA MET A 153 -59.14 -2.61 24.80
C MET A 153 -58.01 -3.61 24.54
N TYR A 154 -58.22 -4.60 23.68
CA TYR A 154 -57.20 -5.56 23.26
C TYR A 154 -56.06 -4.88 22.47
N ASN A 155 -56.38 -3.97 21.54
CA ASN A 155 -55.38 -3.21 20.80
C ASN A 155 -54.63 -2.19 21.67
N SER A 156 -55.29 -1.59 22.65
CA SER A 156 -54.66 -0.69 23.62
C SER A 156 -53.74 -1.46 24.56
N LEU A 157 -54.20 -2.61 25.08
CA LEU A 157 -53.42 -3.49 25.96
C LEU A 157 -52.27 -4.17 25.22
N ASN A 158 -52.44 -4.62 23.96
CA ASN A 158 -51.35 -5.14 23.15
C ASN A 158 -50.35 -4.05 22.76
N ASN A 159 -50.77 -2.83 22.41
CA ASN A 159 -49.80 -1.78 22.08
C ASN A 159 -49.02 -1.29 23.32
N THR A 160 -49.67 -1.13 24.47
CA THR A 160 -48.98 -0.71 25.70
C THR A 160 -48.18 -1.84 26.35
N ALA A 161 -48.70 -3.06 26.39
CA ALA A 161 -47.96 -4.21 26.92
C ALA A 161 -46.87 -4.68 25.96
N ALA A 162 -47.10 -4.79 24.65
CA ALA A 162 -46.03 -5.16 23.73
C ALA A 162 -44.98 -4.04 23.58
N SER A 163 -45.36 -2.76 23.50
CA SER A 163 -44.39 -1.65 23.47
C SER A 163 -43.67 -1.48 24.81
N GLY A 164 -44.34 -1.75 25.94
CA GLY A 164 -43.76 -1.69 27.28
C GLY A 164 -42.82 -2.86 27.55
N ILE A 165 -43.23 -4.08 27.22
CA ILE A 165 -42.41 -5.30 27.34
C ILE A 165 -41.23 -5.24 26.37
N VAL A 166 -41.42 -4.82 25.12
CA VAL A 166 -40.31 -4.65 24.16
C VAL A 166 -39.37 -3.55 24.61
N GLY A 167 -39.88 -2.39 25.06
CA GLY A 167 -39.04 -1.31 25.60
C GLY A 167 -38.28 -1.71 26.87
N GLU A 168 -38.92 -2.44 27.78
CA GLU A 168 -38.30 -2.96 28.99
C GLU A 168 -37.28 -4.06 28.69
N LEU A 169 -37.55 -4.93 27.71
CA LEU A 169 -36.63 -5.97 27.23
C LEU A 169 -35.43 -5.37 26.48
N GLN A 170 -35.64 -4.31 25.69
CA GLN A 170 -34.54 -3.53 25.10
C GLN A 170 -33.69 -2.87 26.18
N ASN A 171 -34.34 -2.29 27.20
CA ASN A 171 -33.65 -1.56 28.28
C ASN A 171 -32.94 -2.51 29.28
N ARG A 172 -33.40 -3.75 29.38
CA ARG A 172 -32.78 -4.85 30.14
C ARG A 172 -31.93 -5.79 29.31
N SER A 173 -31.81 -5.56 28.00
CA SER A 173 -30.97 -6.40 27.14
C SER A 173 -29.56 -6.43 27.72
N THR A 174 -29.02 -7.64 27.90
CA THR A 174 -27.67 -7.87 28.42
C THR A 174 -26.65 -7.00 27.68
N HIS A 175 -26.84 -6.81 26.37
CA HIS A 175 -26.01 -5.95 25.54
C HIS A 175 -26.05 -4.48 25.97
N LEU A 176 -27.25 -3.91 26.17
CA LEU A 176 -27.40 -2.51 26.60
C LEU A 176 -26.86 -2.30 28.03
N LEU A 177 -27.05 -3.27 28.91
CA LEU A 177 -26.49 -3.24 30.26
C LEU A 177 -24.96 -3.28 30.23
N ALA A 178 -24.36 -4.09 29.36
CA ALA A 178 -22.91 -4.12 29.15
C ALA A 178 -22.38 -2.78 28.62
N ILE A 179 -23.08 -2.14 27.67
CA ILE A 179 -22.74 -0.80 27.18
C ILE A 179 -22.77 0.22 28.31
N LYS A 180 -23.85 0.26 29.10
CA LYS A 180 -23.96 1.19 30.24
C LYS A 180 -22.88 0.93 31.29
N ALA A 181 -22.56 -0.33 31.57
CA ALA A 181 -21.49 -0.70 32.47
C ALA A 181 -20.12 -0.25 31.95
N ASP A 182 -19.84 -0.42 30.66
CA ASP A 182 -18.60 0.03 30.03
C ASP A 182 -18.48 1.56 30.02
N VAL A 183 -19.57 2.28 29.73
CA VAL A 183 -19.61 3.75 29.80
C VAL A 183 -19.26 4.23 31.22
N ALA A 184 -19.79 3.57 32.26
CA ALA A 184 -19.50 3.94 33.64
C ALA A 184 -18.07 3.54 34.08
N ALA A 185 -17.64 2.31 33.78
CA ALA A 185 -16.38 1.75 34.29
C ALA A 185 -15.15 2.23 33.51
N LYS A 186 -15.28 2.45 32.20
CA LYS A 186 -14.16 2.75 31.28
C LYS A 186 -14.13 4.21 30.83
N ALA A 187 -14.93 5.09 31.44
CA ALA A 187 -14.91 6.53 31.17
C ALA A 187 -13.50 7.15 31.28
N GLY A 188 -12.73 6.75 32.30
CA GLY A 188 -11.35 7.23 32.47
C GLY A 188 -10.42 6.81 31.33
N LEU A 189 -10.54 5.56 30.86
CA LEU A 189 -9.80 5.05 29.71
C LEU A 189 -10.19 5.83 28.45
N ILE A 190 -11.48 5.97 28.16
CA ILE A 190 -11.96 6.62 26.93
C ILE A 190 -11.55 8.10 26.90
N ASN A 191 -11.66 8.83 28.01
CA ASN A 191 -11.19 10.21 28.09
C ASN A 191 -9.66 10.32 27.87
N HIS A 192 -8.88 9.35 28.37
CA HIS A 192 -7.46 9.27 28.06
C HIS A 192 -7.19 9.03 26.57
N LEU A 193 -7.95 8.13 25.92
CA LEU A 193 -7.85 7.89 24.48
C LEU A 193 -8.21 9.13 23.66
N ILE A 194 -9.27 9.86 24.04
CA ILE A 194 -9.69 11.11 23.40
C ILE A 194 -8.55 12.13 23.45
N ALA A 195 -7.98 12.36 24.64
CA ALA A 195 -6.87 13.28 24.81
C ALA A 195 -5.66 12.87 23.96
N LYS A 196 -5.33 11.57 23.95
CA LYS A 196 -4.26 11.00 23.12
C LYS A 196 -4.51 11.25 21.63
N ILE A 197 -5.70 10.95 21.10
CA ILE A 197 -6.01 11.15 19.67
C ILE A 197 -5.91 12.63 19.30
N GLN A 198 -6.42 13.53 20.13
CA GLN A 198 -6.38 14.97 19.87
C GLN A 198 -4.92 15.47 19.83
N GLN A 199 -4.11 15.08 20.81
CA GLN A 199 -2.72 15.51 20.95
C GLN A 199 -1.75 14.77 20.01
N ALA A 200 -2.15 13.62 19.46
CA ALA A 200 -1.27 12.82 18.63
C ALA A 200 -0.82 13.58 17.37
N THR A 201 0.50 13.64 17.21
CA THR A 201 1.22 14.12 16.02
C THR A 201 2.21 13.04 15.62
N PHE A 202 2.28 12.71 14.34
CA PHE A 202 3.11 11.64 13.84
C PHE A 202 4.18 12.21 12.91
N ALA A 203 5.40 11.71 13.00
CA ALA A 203 6.46 12.09 12.06
C ALA A 203 6.44 11.22 10.78
N ASP A 204 6.07 9.96 10.93
CA ASP A 204 6.04 8.97 9.85
C ASP A 204 4.77 8.11 9.91
N VAL A 205 4.50 7.39 8.82
CA VAL A 205 3.33 6.51 8.72
C VAL A 205 3.42 5.28 9.62
N GLU A 206 4.63 4.83 9.97
CA GLU A 206 4.82 3.65 10.82
C GLU A 206 4.38 3.93 12.25
N GLN A 207 4.57 5.17 12.74
CA GLN A 207 4.01 5.64 14.01
C GLN A 207 2.48 5.68 13.97
N VAL A 208 1.89 6.06 12.84
CA VAL A 208 0.42 5.98 12.65
C VAL A 208 -0.04 4.52 12.75
N LEU A 209 0.66 3.58 12.11
CA LEU A 209 0.34 2.16 12.20
C LEU A 209 0.37 1.66 13.65
N ALA A 210 1.47 1.92 14.35
CA ALA A 210 1.65 1.50 15.73
C ALA A 210 0.61 2.13 16.67
N PHE A 211 0.27 3.39 16.44
CA PHE A 211 -0.75 4.08 17.22
C PHE A 211 -2.15 3.52 16.98
N VAL A 212 -2.51 3.25 15.72
CA VAL A 212 -3.80 2.64 15.38
C VAL A 212 -3.89 1.23 15.96
N ASP A 213 -2.83 0.42 15.89
CA ASP A 213 -2.82 -0.93 16.48
C ASP A 213 -3.01 -0.87 18.00
N TRP A 214 -2.34 0.07 18.68
CA TRP A 214 -2.54 0.32 20.10
C TRP A 214 -3.98 0.79 20.39
N LEU A 215 -4.50 1.72 19.60
CA LEU A 215 -5.83 2.29 19.79
C LEU A 215 -6.91 1.20 19.67
N ASP A 216 -6.84 0.40 18.61
CA ASP A 216 -7.77 -0.69 18.36
C ASP A 216 -7.67 -1.77 19.45
N GLN A 217 -6.47 -2.03 19.99
CA GLN A 217 -6.31 -2.91 21.15
C GLN A 217 -6.96 -2.36 22.43
N GLN A 218 -6.91 -1.04 22.66
CA GLN A 218 -7.61 -0.46 23.81
C GLN A 218 -9.14 -0.54 23.62
N LEU A 219 -9.62 -0.30 22.40
CA LEU A 219 -11.04 -0.30 22.07
C LEU A 219 -11.64 -1.71 21.98
N SER A 220 -10.83 -2.73 21.68
CA SER A 220 -11.26 -4.14 21.73
C SER A 220 -11.67 -4.62 23.11
N THR A 221 -11.39 -3.83 24.17
CA THR A 221 -11.87 -4.12 25.53
C THR A 221 -13.33 -3.74 25.74
N LEU A 222 -13.92 -2.93 24.86
CA LEU A 222 -15.32 -2.50 24.92
C LEU A 222 -16.25 -3.57 24.36
N SER A 223 -17.44 -3.71 24.94
CA SER A 223 -18.45 -4.66 24.48
C SER A 223 -19.03 -4.25 23.13
N ASP A 224 -19.28 -2.95 22.94
CA ASP A 224 -19.68 -2.32 21.68
C ASP A 224 -18.99 -0.97 21.57
N GLU A 225 -17.95 -0.89 20.74
CA GLU A 225 -17.14 0.32 20.55
C GLU A 225 -18.02 1.50 20.16
N ILE A 226 -18.86 1.36 19.13
CA ILE A 226 -19.62 2.47 18.57
C ILE A 226 -20.66 2.97 19.58
N ALA A 227 -21.38 2.06 20.23
CA ALA A 227 -22.40 2.45 21.20
C ALA A 227 -21.80 3.11 22.44
N VAL A 228 -20.68 2.59 22.95
CA VAL A 228 -19.99 3.17 24.12
C VAL A 228 -19.39 4.54 23.77
N LEU A 229 -18.70 4.66 22.63
CA LEU A 229 -18.02 5.90 22.24
C LEU A 229 -19.00 7.06 21.98
N LYS A 230 -20.24 6.78 21.57
CA LYS A 230 -21.30 7.81 21.40
C LYS A 230 -21.63 8.59 22.67
N HIS A 231 -21.31 8.05 23.85
CA HIS A 231 -21.53 8.73 25.13
C HIS A 231 -20.42 9.74 25.47
N PHE A 232 -19.36 9.81 24.67
CA PHE A 232 -18.20 10.67 24.91
C PHE A 232 -17.98 11.63 23.73
N SER A 233 -17.19 12.70 23.94
CA SER A 233 -16.77 13.61 22.88
C SER A 233 -15.66 12.99 22.01
N TRP A 234 -15.95 11.83 21.40
CA TRP A 234 -15.00 11.08 20.60
C TRP A 234 -14.60 11.84 19.34
N PRO A 235 -13.29 12.02 19.05
CA PRO A 235 -12.82 12.69 17.85
C PRO A 235 -12.92 11.77 16.62
N GLU A 236 -14.15 11.39 16.27
CA GLU A 236 -14.51 10.42 15.23
C GLU A 236 -13.78 10.70 13.92
N ARG A 237 -13.87 11.94 13.43
CA ARG A 237 -13.20 12.38 12.20
C ARG A 237 -11.69 12.07 12.21
N LYS A 238 -10.99 12.34 13.31
CA LYS A 238 -9.53 12.12 13.39
C LYS A 238 -9.21 10.63 13.54
N ALA A 239 -9.96 9.92 14.39
CA ALA A 239 -9.76 8.48 14.62
C ALA A 239 -9.98 7.67 13.32
N ASP A 240 -11.06 7.94 12.60
CA ASP A 240 -11.39 7.23 11.36
C ASP A 240 -10.40 7.53 10.26
N THR A 241 -9.97 8.80 10.13
CA THR A 241 -8.95 9.18 9.14
C THR A 241 -7.61 8.49 9.45
N LEU A 242 -7.23 8.34 10.72
CA LEU A 242 -6.02 7.59 11.11
C LEU A 242 -6.12 6.11 10.72
N ARG A 243 -7.27 5.48 10.98
CA ARG A 243 -7.52 4.09 10.61
C ARG A 243 -7.53 3.89 9.10
N GLU A 244 -8.16 4.79 8.36
CA GLU A 244 -8.16 4.79 6.90
C GLU A 244 -6.74 4.92 6.35
N ALA A 245 -5.96 5.88 6.82
CA ALA A 245 -4.57 6.08 6.39
C ALA A 245 -3.71 4.84 6.67
N ALA A 246 -3.86 4.25 7.86
CA ALA A 246 -3.16 3.04 8.25
C ALA A 246 -3.55 1.84 7.38
N PHE A 247 -4.85 1.68 7.10
CA PHE A 247 -5.37 0.62 6.24
C PHE A 247 -4.85 0.75 4.80
N GLU A 248 -4.91 1.93 4.21
CA GLU A 248 -4.46 2.18 2.83
C GLU A 248 -2.96 1.89 2.67
N TYR A 249 -2.13 2.36 3.61
CA TYR A 249 -0.71 2.06 3.58
C TYR A 249 -0.43 0.56 3.75
N ARG A 250 -1.09 -0.11 4.72
CA ARG A 250 -0.96 -1.57 4.91
C ARG A 250 -1.37 -2.35 3.67
N HIS A 251 -2.44 -1.94 3.01
CA HIS A 251 -2.93 -2.59 1.80
C HIS A 251 -1.88 -2.55 0.68
N LEU A 252 -1.30 -1.38 0.41
CA LEU A 252 -0.24 -1.22 -0.58
C LEU A 252 1.02 -2.01 -0.19
N ASN A 253 1.44 -1.93 1.07
CA ASN A 253 2.63 -2.63 1.55
C ASN A 253 2.46 -4.15 1.54
N SER A 254 1.25 -4.66 1.79
CA SER A 254 0.94 -6.08 1.67
C SER A 254 1.16 -6.60 0.24
N LEU A 255 0.74 -5.83 -0.78
CA LEU A 255 1.01 -6.18 -2.18
C LEU A 255 2.52 -6.20 -2.49
N LEU A 256 3.27 -5.21 -1.98
CA LEU A 256 4.74 -5.18 -2.15
C LEU A 256 5.43 -6.37 -1.49
N LYS A 257 4.96 -6.78 -0.31
CA LYS A 257 5.43 -7.99 0.38
C LYS A 257 5.11 -9.25 -0.42
N GLN A 258 3.90 -9.35 -0.98
CA GLN A 258 3.52 -10.47 -1.85
C GLN A 258 4.45 -10.60 -3.06
N ILE A 259 4.79 -9.50 -3.73
CA ILE A 259 5.72 -9.47 -4.88
C ILE A 259 7.14 -9.86 -4.46
N SER A 260 7.60 -9.36 -3.31
CA SER A 260 8.92 -9.69 -2.79
C SER A 260 9.04 -11.17 -2.45
N ASN A 261 8.01 -11.76 -1.84
CA ASN A 261 7.98 -13.17 -1.51
C ASN A 261 7.85 -14.05 -2.76
N SER A 262 7.05 -13.65 -3.76
CA SER A 262 6.89 -14.42 -4.99
C SER A 262 8.15 -14.48 -5.85
N SER A 263 9.05 -13.51 -5.70
CA SER A 263 10.33 -13.48 -6.41
C SER A 263 11.40 -14.38 -5.77
N ASN A 264 11.22 -14.74 -4.50
CA ASN A 264 12.14 -15.59 -3.73
C ASN A 264 11.73 -17.06 -3.71
N ASP A 265 10.46 -17.34 -3.98
CA ASP A 265 9.89 -18.69 -3.94
C ASP A 265 10.26 -19.46 -5.23
N GLY A 266 11.36 -20.21 -5.15
CA GLY A 266 11.69 -21.37 -5.99
C GLY A 266 11.22 -21.33 -7.45
N THR A 267 11.67 -20.34 -8.22
CA THR A 267 11.38 -20.17 -9.67
C THR A 267 11.70 -21.41 -10.53
N ASP A 268 12.36 -22.42 -9.97
CA ASP A 268 12.76 -23.64 -10.66
C ASP A 268 11.71 -24.75 -10.67
N LEU A 269 10.68 -24.71 -9.79
CA LEU A 269 9.69 -25.80 -9.71
C LEU A 269 8.39 -25.54 -10.50
N ALA A 270 8.07 -24.29 -10.82
CA ALA A 270 6.85 -23.93 -11.54
C ALA A 270 7.03 -23.96 -13.07
N SER A 271 5.97 -24.35 -13.80
CA SER A 271 5.92 -24.21 -15.27
C SER A 271 6.19 -22.76 -15.69
N CYS A 272 6.81 -22.59 -16.87
CA CYS A 272 7.12 -21.29 -17.45
C CYS A 272 5.85 -20.43 -17.52
N GLU A 273 4.80 -20.96 -18.15
CA GLU A 273 3.52 -20.28 -18.34
C GLU A 273 2.87 -19.85 -17.01
N ALA A 274 2.93 -20.71 -15.98
CA ALA A 274 2.41 -20.39 -14.66
C ALA A 274 3.15 -19.19 -14.03
N THR A 275 4.48 -19.15 -14.20
CA THR A 275 5.32 -18.05 -13.70
C THR A 275 5.02 -16.75 -14.43
N LEU A 276 4.92 -16.79 -15.78
CA LEU A 276 4.62 -15.61 -16.59
C LEU A 276 3.21 -15.06 -16.29
N THR A 277 2.22 -15.95 -16.14
CA THR A 277 0.84 -15.58 -15.80
C THR A 277 0.75 -14.97 -14.41
N LYS A 278 1.38 -15.59 -13.40
CA LYS A 278 1.43 -15.05 -12.04
C LYS A 278 2.10 -13.68 -11.99
N THR A 279 3.22 -13.52 -12.70
CA THR A 279 3.98 -12.26 -12.77
C THR A 279 3.15 -11.16 -13.46
N SER A 280 2.46 -11.49 -14.55
CA SER A 280 1.55 -10.56 -15.25
C SER A 280 0.36 -10.15 -14.38
N ALA A 281 -0.22 -11.08 -13.62
CA ALA A 281 -1.31 -10.79 -12.70
C ALA A 281 -0.88 -9.87 -11.55
N LEU A 282 0.34 -10.06 -11.00
CA LEU A 282 0.91 -9.18 -9.99
C LEU A 282 1.19 -7.78 -10.55
N GLN A 283 1.69 -7.68 -11.78
CA GLN A 283 1.90 -6.39 -12.45
C GLN A 283 0.58 -5.64 -12.65
N HIS A 284 -0.48 -6.32 -13.10
CA HIS A 284 -1.80 -5.72 -13.25
C HIS A 284 -2.37 -5.22 -11.91
N LYS A 285 -2.21 -6.00 -10.82
CA LYS A 285 -2.60 -5.56 -9.47
C LYS A 285 -1.84 -4.31 -9.04
N LEU A 286 -0.54 -4.25 -9.33
CA LEU A 286 0.33 -3.13 -8.98
C LEU A 286 -0.08 -1.84 -9.71
N GLU A 287 -0.40 -1.93 -11.00
CA GLU A 287 -0.93 -0.82 -11.80
C GLU A 287 -2.27 -0.32 -11.24
N LYS A 288 -3.19 -1.24 -10.94
CA LYS A 288 -4.48 -0.88 -10.32
C LYS A 288 -4.30 -0.19 -8.96
N SER A 289 -3.38 -0.70 -8.13
CA SER A 289 -3.03 -0.09 -6.84
C SER A 289 -2.38 1.28 -7.01
N MET A 290 -1.58 1.51 -8.06
CA MET A 290 -0.99 2.81 -8.34
C MET A 290 -2.05 3.83 -8.72
N SER A 291 -2.98 3.46 -9.61
CA SER A 291 -4.12 4.31 -9.97
C SER A 291 -4.98 4.65 -8.75
N ARG A 292 -5.22 3.67 -7.87
CA ARG A 292 -5.92 3.90 -6.58
C ARG A 292 -5.16 4.89 -5.70
N LEU A 293 -3.83 4.75 -5.58
CA LEU A 293 -2.99 5.68 -4.82
C LEU A 293 -3.08 7.11 -5.37
N VAL A 294 -3.04 7.27 -6.70
CA VAL A 294 -3.19 8.60 -7.34
C VAL A 294 -4.55 9.23 -7.01
N ASN A 295 -5.63 8.44 -7.03
CA ASN A 295 -6.96 8.92 -6.67
C ASN A 295 -7.05 9.27 -5.18
N LEU A 296 -6.55 8.39 -4.30
CA LEU A 296 -6.48 8.61 -2.86
C LEU A 296 -5.70 9.88 -2.50
N ARG A 297 -4.59 10.12 -3.20
CA ARG A 297 -3.78 11.33 -3.04
C ARG A 297 -4.59 12.59 -3.35
N SER A 298 -5.45 12.54 -4.37
CA SER A 298 -6.29 13.68 -4.75
C SER A 298 -7.44 13.92 -3.77
N SER A 299 -8.06 12.86 -3.23
CA SER A 299 -9.25 12.97 -2.37
C SER A 299 -8.92 13.11 -0.87
N ALA A 300 -7.98 12.33 -0.34
CA ALA A 300 -7.77 12.19 1.11
C ALA A 300 -6.61 13.05 1.66
N MET A 301 -5.62 13.39 0.82
CA MET A 301 -4.44 14.15 1.26
C MET A 301 -4.76 15.50 1.93
N PRO A 302 -5.77 16.29 1.47
CA PRO A 302 -6.13 17.54 2.16
C PRO A 302 -6.61 17.30 3.60
N SER A 303 -7.47 16.29 3.80
CA SER A 303 -7.98 15.91 5.13
C SER A 303 -6.84 15.41 6.03
N TYR A 304 -5.92 14.62 5.47
CA TYR A 304 -4.77 14.11 6.22
C TYR A 304 -3.88 15.27 6.71
N LYS A 305 -3.64 16.28 5.87
CA LYS A 305 -2.86 17.47 6.25
C LYS A 305 -3.56 18.30 7.34
N GLU A 306 -4.87 18.51 7.23
CA GLU A 306 -5.68 19.20 8.23
C GLU A 306 -5.55 18.52 9.60
N LEU A 307 -5.58 17.19 9.62
CA LEU A 307 -5.53 16.36 10.82
C LEU A 307 -4.12 16.00 11.29
N ARG A 308 -3.07 16.61 10.69
CA ARG A 308 -1.65 16.36 11.00
C ARG A 308 -1.23 14.90 10.87
N ILE A 309 -1.79 14.20 9.88
CA ILE A 309 -1.42 12.84 9.50
C ILE A 309 -0.33 12.91 8.41
N PRO A 310 0.79 12.16 8.54
CA PRO A 310 1.86 12.13 7.55
C PRO A 310 1.35 11.75 6.17
N THR A 311 1.76 12.54 5.16
CA THR A 311 1.37 12.32 3.75
C THR A 311 2.57 12.03 2.86
N ASP A 312 3.79 12.09 3.39
CA ASP A 312 5.04 11.87 2.63
C ASP A 312 5.11 10.47 2.01
N TRP A 313 4.51 9.47 2.67
CA TRP A 313 4.43 8.11 2.13
C TRP A 313 3.60 8.03 0.84
N MET A 314 2.69 8.98 0.58
CA MET A 314 1.84 9.03 -0.62
C MET A 314 2.52 9.72 -1.81
N LEU A 315 3.67 10.37 -1.59
CA LEU A 315 4.41 11.09 -2.63
C LEU A 315 5.12 10.12 -3.58
N ASP A 316 5.59 10.65 -4.70
CA ASP A 316 6.32 9.88 -5.71
C ASP A 316 7.60 9.24 -5.17
N SER A 317 8.25 9.87 -4.19
CA SER A 317 9.42 9.34 -3.46
C SER A 317 9.05 8.26 -2.44
N GLY A 318 7.79 8.20 -2.00
CA GLY A 318 7.28 7.30 -0.97
C GLY A 318 6.92 5.90 -1.49
N ILE A 319 5.70 5.46 -1.25
CA ILE A 319 5.24 4.11 -1.63
C ILE A 319 5.22 3.91 -3.15
N ALA A 320 5.00 4.98 -3.92
CA ALA A 320 4.99 4.94 -5.38
C ALA A 320 6.36 4.52 -5.96
N SER A 321 7.47 5.02 -5.42
CA SER A 321 8.82 4.59 -5.83
C SER A 321 9.05 3.11 -5.55
N LYS A 322 8.61 2.62 -4.38
CA LYS A 322 8.68 1.20 -4.00
C LYS A 322 7.85 0.32 -4.94
N MET A 323 6.69 0.79 -5.38
CA MET A 323 5.86 0.12 -6.38
C MET A 323 6.55 0.05 -7.75
N ARG A 324 7.14 1.15 -8.25
CA ARG A 324 7.92 1.13 -9.50
C ARG A 324 9.08 0.13 -9.41
N LEU A 325 9.80 0.10 -8.29
CA LEU A 325 10.88 -0.88 -8.07
C LEU A 325 10.36 -2.33 -8.02
N ALA A 326 9.21 -2.58 -7.40
CA ALA A 326 8.58 -3.90 -7.41
C ALA A 326 8.18 -4.35 -8.83
N SER A 327 7.70 -3.42 -9.66
CA SER A 327 7.42 -3.66 -11.07
C SER A 327 8.67 -4.08 -11.85
N LEU A 328 9.80 -3.39 -11.63
CA LEU A 328 11.09 -3.76 -12.22
C LEU A 328 11.54 -5.16 -11.81
N LYS A 329 11.34 -5.54 -10.54
CA LYS A 329 11.63 -6.91 -10.08
C LYS A 329 10.79 -7.94 -10.84
N LEU A 330 9.49 -7.68 -11.02
CA LEU A 330 8.61 -8.54 -11.81
C LEU A 330 9.09 -8.66 -13.27
N ALA A 331 9.49 -7.55 -13.90
CA ALA A 331 10.07 -7.56 -15.25
C ALA A 331 11.32 -8.44 -15.35
N LYS A 332 12.24 -8.33 -14.40
CA LYS A 332 13.44 -9.17 -14.37
C LYS A 332 13.10 -10.66 -14.25
N VAL A 333 12.18 -11.01 -13.36
CA VAL A 333 11.72 -12.41 -13.20
C VAL A 333 11.08 -12.92 -14.48
N TYR A 334 10.19 -12.12 -15.08
CA TYR A 334 9.52 -12.46 -16.33
C TYR A 334 10.52 -12.70 -17.47
N MET A 335 11.41 -11.72 -17.72
CA MET A 335 12.38 -11.79 -18.80
C MET A 335 13.39 -12.91 -18.60
N LYS A 336 13.93 -13.11 -17.39
CA LYS A 336 14.83 -14.24 -17.09
C LYS A 336 14.17 -15.58 -17.38
N ARG A 337 12.89 -15.74 -16.99
CA ARG A 337 12.16 -17.00 -17.23
C ARG A 337 11.87 -17.22 -18.72
N ALA A 338 11.50 -16.18 -19.45
CA ALA A 338 11.25 -16.23 -20.88
C ALA A 338 12.53 -16.56 -21.67
N VAL A 339 13.66 -15.93 -21.34
CA VAL A 339 14.98 -16.22 -21.92
C VAL A 339 15.34 -17.71 -21.74
N LYS A 340 15.18 -18.27 -20.53
CA LYS A 340 15.45 -19.69 -20.24
C LYS A 340 14.56 -20.64 -21.05
N GLU A 341 13.34 -20.24 -21.39
CA GLU A 341 12.40 -21.05 -22.18
C GLU A 341 12.69 -20.96 -23.69
N LEU A 342 13.03 -19.76 -24.17
CA LEU A 342 13.47 -19.53 -25.55
C LEU A 342 14.73 -20.34 -25.88
N ASP A 343 15.64 -20.50 -24.91
CA ASP A 343 16.87 -21.30 -25.07
C ASP A 343 16.63 -22.82 -25.17
N ARG A 344 15.44 -23.30 -24.78
CA ARG A 344 15.08 -24.72 -24.84
C ARG A 344 14.40 -25.12 -26.15
N GLU A 345 14.45 -24.26 -27.18
CA GLU A 345 13.79 -24.42 -28.49
C GLU A 345 12.27 -24.71 -28.42
N THR A 346 11.65 -24.52 -27.25
CA THR A 346 10.21 -24.67 -27.01
C THR A 346 9.48 -23.33 -27.00
N GLY A 347 10.23 -22.23 -26.86
CA GLY A 347 9.73 -20.87 -26.95
C GLY A 347 9.77 -20.35 -28.39
N GLY A 348 8.61 -20.20 -29.02
CA GLY A 348 8.50 -19.58 -30.35
C GLY A 348 8.46 -18.05 -30.31
N GLU A 349 8.34 -17.43 -31.48
CA GLU A 349 8.21 -15.97 -31.68
C GLU A 349 7.08 -15.35 -30.84
N ALA A 350 5.99 -16.08 -30.59
CA ALA A 350 4.88 -15.63 -29.78
C ALA A 350 5.29 -15.31 -28.33
N LEU A 351 6.15 -16.15 -27.72
CA LEU A 351 6.65 -15.93 -26.36
C LEU A 351 7.57 -14.70 -26.32
N LEU A 352 8.39 -14.52 -27.36
CA LEU A 352 9.25 -13.35 -27.49
C LEU A 352 8.42 -12.06 -27.60
N ALA A 353 7.43 -12.03 -28.50
CA ALA A 353 6.54 -10.88 -28.67
C ALA A 353 5.78 -10.55 -27.36
N GLN A 354 5.25 -11.57 -26.68
CA GLN A 354 4.60 -11.40 -25.38
C GLN A 354 5.55 -10.81 -24.33
N THR A 355 6.80 -11.28 -24.31
CA THR A 355 7.83 -10.81 -23.38
C THR A 355 8.21 -9.36 -23.66
N VAL A 356 8.38 -8.98 -24.93
CA VAL A 356 8.68 -7.60 -25.33
C VAL A 356 7.53 -6.67 -24.96
N HIS A 357 6.27 -7.07 -25.20
CA HIS A 357 5.10 -6.28 -24.80
C HIS A 357 5.02 -6.10 -23.28
N PHE A 358 5.27 -7.16 -22.51
CA PHE A 358 5.30 -7.09 -21.05
C PHE A 358 6.41 -6.16 -20.56
N ALA A 359 7.62 -6.30 -21.10
CA ALA A 359 8.76 -5.46 -20.77
C ALA A 359 8.46 -3.98 -21.07
N TYR A 360 7.93 -3.67 -22.25
CA TYR A 360 7.56 -2.30 -22.63
C TYR A 360 6.49 -1.71 -21.69
N ARG A 361 5.48 -2.49 -21.32
CA ARG A 361 4.46 -2.07 -20.34
C ARG A 361 5.10 -1.71 -18.99
N VAL A 362 6.00 -2.54 -18.49
CA VAL A 362 6.72 -2.26 -17.23
C VAL A 362 7.64 -1.05 -17.37
N HIS A 363 8.33 -0.89 -18.50
CA HIS A 363 9.16 0.28 -18.78
C HIS A 363 8.35 1.59 -18.68
N GLN A 364 7.17 1.63 -19.32
CA GLN A 364 6.26 2.78 -19.25
C GLN A 364 5.74 3.04 -17.83
N PHE A 365 5.43 1.97 -17.08
CA PHE A 365 4.95 2.08 -15.71
C PHE A 365 6.03 2.56 -14.72
N ALA A 366 7.25 1.99 -14.81
CA ALA A 366 8.35 2.28 -13.91
C ALA A 366 9.10 3.58 -14.27
N GLY A 367 8.93 4.08 -15.51
CA GLY A 367 9.63 5.25 -16.03
C GLY A 367 11.05 4.95 -16.52
N GLY A 368 11.31 3.71 -16.93
CA GLY A 368 12.63 3.26 -17.37
C GLY A 368 13.03 1.90 -16.78
N PHE A 369 14.12 1.33 -17.29
CA PHE A 369 14.76 0.13 -16.75
C PHE A 369 16.05 0.46 -16.01
N ASP A 370 16.39 -0.35 -15.02
CA ASP A 370 17.74 -0.37 -14.46
C ASP A 370 18.70 -1.15 -15.37
N CYS A 371 20.00 -1.08 -15.08
CA CYS A 371 21.04 -1.69 -15.93
C CYS A 371 20.86 -3.20 -16.10
N GLU A 372 20.39 -3.91 -15.07
CA GLU A 372 20.15 -5.34 -15.15
C GLU A 372 18.93 -5.66 -16.02
N ALA A 373 17.82 -4.95 -15.84
CA ALA A 373 16.62 -5.13 -16.65
C ALA A 373 16.88 -4.76 -18.12
N MET A 374 17.67 -3.70 -18.37
CA MET A 374 18.05 -3.31 -19.73
C MET A 374 18.88 -4.40 -20.41
N ARG A 375 19.89 -4.96 -19.74
CA ARG A 375 20.70 -6.05 -20.29
C ARG A 375 19.85 -7.28 -20.63
N LEU A 376 18.87 -7.62 -19.78
CA LEU A 376 17.95 -8.73 -20.06
C LEU A 376 17.08 -8.44 -21.28
N PHE A 377 16.63 -7.20 -21.43
CA PHE A 377 15.86 -6.77 -22.59
C PHE A 377 16.69 -6.84 -23.88
N GLU A 378 17.94 -6.36 -23.86
CA GLU A 378 18.86 -6.46 -25.00
C GLU A 378 19.12 -7.92 -25.41
N CYS A 379 19.30 -8.83 -24.45
CA CYS A 379 19.43 -10.26 -24.73
C CYS A 379 18.20 -10.84 -25.46
N LEU A 380 16.98 -10.39 -25.11
CA LEU A 380 15.75 -10.78 -25.81
C LEU A 380 15.75 -10.24 -27.25
N THR A 381 16.13 -8.98 -27.42
CA THR A 381 16.15 -8.32 -28.73
C THR A 381 17.18 -8.96 -29.66
N GLN A 382 18.38 -9.32 -29.19
CA GLN A 382 19.39 -10.01 -30.01
C GLN A 382 18.91 -11.36 -30.55
N ARG A 383 18.08 -12.08 -29.78
CA ARG A 383 17.46 -13.34 -30.23
C ARG A 383 16.39 -13.12 -31.27
N ALA A 384 15.62 -12.03 -31.17
CA ALA A 384 14.69 -11.60 -32.22
C ALA A 384 15.40 -11.41 -33.57
N HIS A 385 16.56 -10.76 -33.55
CA HIS A 385 17.35 -10.49 -34.76
C HIS A 385 18.04 -11.74 -35.31
N SER A 386 18.42 -12.67 -34.44
CA SER A 386 19.03 -13.95 -34.85
C SER A 386 17.99 -14.91 -35.43
N ALA A 387 16.76 -14.91 -34.92
CA ALA A 387 15.65 -15.71 -35.47
C ALA A 387 15.09 -15.16 -36.80
N SER A 388 15.28 -13.86 -37.07
CA SER A 388 14.83 -13.19 -38.30
C SER A 388 15.89 -13.16 -39.41
N SER A 389 17.11 -13.67 -39.19
CA SER A 389 18.10 -13.84 -40.27
C SER A 389 17.91 -15.20 -40.94
N PRO A 390 17.65 -15.26 -42.26
CA PRO A 390 17.44 -16.50 -43.01
C PRO A 390 18.69 -17.35 -43.18
#